data_AF-A0A7X4BZK6-F1
#
_entry.id   AF-A0A7X4BZK6-F1
#
_cell.length_a   1.000
_cell.length_b   1.000
_cell.length_c   1.000
_cell.angle_alpha   90.00
_cell.angle_beta   90.00
_cell.angle_gamma   90.00
#
_symmetry.space_group_name_H-M   'P 1'
#
loop_
_entity.id
_entity.type
_entity.pdbx_description
1 polymer ?
#
loop_
_entity_poly.entity_id
_entity_poly.type
_entity_poly.pdbx_seq_one_letter_code
_entity_poly.pdbx_strand_id
1 'polypeptide(L)'
;SGGIDSALSAAVAVDALGPERVRCVMMPSPYTSQASLDDALEAVTALGASYETISIEPAMGAFGQMLASAFGNRGEDTTEENIQARARGLTLMALSNKFGHMVLSTGNKSEMSVGYATLYGDMCGGYNVLKDVYKTTVFALADWRNRNRPEGALGPAGRVVPQNIIDKPPSAELRPDQTDQDSLPPYDALDDILECLIEEELSVAEIAARGHGVETVERVWRMLDIAEYKRRQAPPGVKLTRRAFGRDRRYPIVNGYRGRV
;
A
#
# COMPACT_ATOMS: atom_id res chain seq x y z
N SER A 1 -9.63 -0.03 -2.35
CA SER A 1 -9.28 0.34 -3.73
C SER A 1 -9.73 -0.69 -4.75
N GLY A 2 -10.16 -1.89 -4.35
CA GLY A 2 -10.30 -3.02 -5.27
C GLY A 2 -8.98 -3.77 -5.48
N GLY A 3 -7.87 -3.31 -4.89
CA GLY A 3 -6.59 -4.01 -4.88
C GLY A 3 -6.40 -4.92 -3.67
N ILE A 4 -5.45 -5.84 -3.78
CA ILE A 4 -5.24 -6.95 -2.83
C ILE A 4 -4.91 -6.51 -1.41
N ASP A 5 -4.08 -5.47 -1.23
CA ASP A 5 -3.68 -5.04 0.12
C ASP A 5 -4.88 -4.51 0.91
N SER A 6 -5.75 -3.74 0.23
CA SER A 6 -6.97 -3.22 0.86
C SER A 6 -8.00 -4.31 1.12
N ALA A 7 -8.11 -5.32 0.24
CA ALA A 7 -8.99 -6.45 0.45
C ALA A 7 -8.55 -7.32 1.64
N LEU A 8 -7.25 -7.65 1.72
CA LEU A 8 -6.70 -8.39 2.86
C LEU A 8 -6.80 -7.58 4.15
N SER A 9 -6.51 -6.28 4.12
CA SER A 9 -6.65 -5.41 5.30
C SER A 9 -8.10 -5.36 5.81
N ALA A 10 -9.07 -5.28 4.90
CA ALA A 10 -10.49 -5.35 5.26
C ALA A 10 -10.86 -6.70 5.86
N ALA A 11 -10.38 -7.80 5.29
CA ALA A 11 -10.59 -9.14 5.84
C ALA A 11 -10.03 -9.29 7.26
N VAL A 12 -8.80 -8.81 7.51
CA VAL A 12 -8.19 -8.81 8.86
C VAL A 12 -9.00 -7.95 9.83
N ALA A 13 -9.46 -6.77 9.40
CA ALA A 13 -10.28 -5.90 10.25
C ALA A 13 -11.62 -6.55 10.63
N VAL A 14 -12.29 -7.20 9.68
CA VAL A 14 -13.56 -7.89 9.90
C VAL A 14 -13.38 -9.13 10.77
N ASP A 15 -12.30 -9.90 10.56
CA ASP A 15 -11.96 -11.03 11.41
C ASP A 15 -11.70 -10.60 12.86
N ALA A 16 -11.08 -9.44 13.07
CA ALA A 16 -10.74 -8.93 14.40
C ALA A 16 -11.92 -8.24 15.12
N LEU A 17 -12.75 -7.50 14.38
CA LEU A 17 -13.72 -6.56 14.96
C LEU A 17 -15.18 -6.91 14.70
N GLY A 18 -15.45 -7.84 13.79
CA GLY A 18 -16.79 -8.10 13.28
C GLY A 18 -17.17 -7.15 12.14
N PRO A 19 -17.99 -7.59 11.18
CA PRO A 19 -18.35 -6.81 10.00
C PRO A 19 -19.09 -5.51 10.32
N GLU A 20 -19.87 -5.49 11.40
CA GLU A 20 -20.66 -4.33 11.83
C GLU A 20 -19.81 -3.15 12.34
N ARG A 21 -18.53 -3.40 12.66
CA ARG A 21 -17.57 -2.39 13.13
C ARG A 21 -16.60 -1.95 12.05
N VAL A 22 -16.75 -2.46 10.82
CA VAL A 22 -15.87 -2.13 9.69
C VAL A 22 -16.65 -1.36 8.64
N ARG A 23 -16.10 -0.20 8.28
CA ARG A 23 -16.61 0.69 7.23
C ARG A 23 -15.59 0.77 6.11
N CYS A 24 -15.97 0.28 4.93
CA CYS A 24 -15.18 0.34 3.72
C CYS A 24 -15.65 1.51 2.85
N VAL A 25 -14.70 2.31 2.36
CA VAL A 25 -14.97 3.51 1.55
C VAL A 25 -14.24 3.38 0.22
N MET A 26 -14.98 3.35 -0.87
CA MET A 26 -14.43 3.43 -2.22
C MET A 26 -14.34 4.90 -2.64
N MET A 27 -13.19 5.32 -3.15
CA MET A 27 -12.90 6.73 -3.46
C MET A 27 -12.42 6.89 -4.90
N PRO A 28 -13.33 6.80 -5.88
CA PRO A 28 -12.98 6.79 -7.29
C PRO A 28 -12.48 8.17 -7.75
N SER A 29 -11.55 8.13 -8.70
CA SER A 29 -11.16 9.24 -9.57
C SER A 29 -11.60 8.92 -11.02
N PRO A 30 -11.43 9.86 -11.97
CA PRO A 30 -11.69 9.57 -13.39
C PRO A 30 -10.88 8.41 -13.99
N TYR A 31 -9.79 8.00 -13.32
CA TYR A 31 -8.92 6.90 -13.75
C TYR A 31 -9.30 5.56 -13.13
N THR A 32 -10.22 5.53 -12.16
CA THR A 32 -10.64 4.30 -11.49
C THR A 32 -11.44 3.42 -12.44
N SER A 33 -11.02 2.17 -12.60
CA SER A 33 -11.66 1.24 -13.52
C SER A 33 -12.98 0.69 -12.98
N GLN A 34 -13.91 0.33 -13.87
CA GLN A 34 -15.13 -0.37 -13.46
C GLN A 34 -14.81 -1.71 -12.79
N ALA A 35 -13.78 -2.41 -13.26
CA ALA A 35 -13.30 -3.65 -12.65
C ALA A 35 -12.91 -3.44 -11.18
N SER A 36 -12.17 -2.37 -10.85
CA SER A 36 -11.81 -2.06 -9.47
C SER A 36 -13.01 -1.67 -8.59
N LEU A 37 -14.06 -1.06 -9.16
CA LEU A 37 -15.33 -0.81 -8.46
C LEU A 37 -16.07 -2.11 -8.16
N ASP A 38 -16.19 -2.98 -9.15
CA ASP A 38 -16.89 -4.27 -9.03
C ASP A 38 -16.18 -5.21 -8.05
N ASP A 39 -14.84 -5.29 -8.14
CA ASP A 39 -14.00 -6.06 -7.24
C ASP A 39 -14.14 -5.59 -5.78
N ALA A 40 -14.12 -4.27 -5.56
CA ALA A 40 -14.30 -3.70 -4.22
C ALA A 40 -15.67 -4.03 -3.65
N LEU A 41 -16.73 -3.96 -4.47
CA LEU A 41 -18.08 -4.31 -4.07
C LEU A 41 -18.21 -5.81 -3.77
N GLU A 42 -17.65 -6.70 -4.59
CA GLU A 42 -17.66 -8.14 -4.34
C GLU A 42 -16.96 -8.47 -3.02
N ALA A 43 -15.78 -7.91 -2.78
CA ALA A 43 -15.02 -8.14 -1.55
C ALA A 43 -15.79 -7.69 -0.31
N VAL A 44 -16.36 -6.48 -0.32
CA VAL A 44 -17.08 -5.95 0.84
C VAL A 44 -18.39 -6.69 1.07
N THR A 45 -19.08 -7.11 -0.01
CA THR A 45 -20.27 -7.96 0.09
C THR A 45 -19.94 -9.31 0.72
N ALA A 46 -18.85 -9.96 0.28
CA ALA A 46 -18.39 -11.22 0.84
C ALA A 46 -18.01 -11.12 2.33
N LEU A 47 -17.49 -9.96 2.75
CA LEU A 47 -17.16 -9.67 4.14
C LEU A 47 -18.38 -9.30 4.99
N GLY A 48 -19.48 -8.85 4.38
CA GLY A 48 -20.66 -8.33 5.08
C GLY A 48 -20.44 -6.98 5.76
N ALA A 49 -19.38 -6.25 5.40
CA ALA A 49 -19.05 -4.95 6.00
C ALA A 49 -19.81 -3.80 5.33
N SER A 50 -19.88 -2.65 6.01
CA SER A 50 -20.49 -1.44 5.42
C SER A 50 -19.68 -0.96 4.22
N TYR A 51 -20.36 -0.54 3.16
CA TYR A 51 -19.76 -0.01 1.93
C TYR A 51 -20.36 1.34 1.58
N GLU A 52 -19.52 2.30 1.19
CA GLU A 52 -19.96 3.54 0.55
C GLU A 52 -18.96 4.00 -0.49
N THR A 53 -19.41 4.88 -1.39
CA THR A 53 -18.56 5.48 -2.42
C THR A 53 -18.54 7.00 -2.26
N ILE A 54 -17.35 7.59 -2.20
CA ILE A 54 -17.13 9.04 -2.11
C ILE A 54 -16.10 9.45 -3.15
N SER A 55 -16.55 10.02 -4.28
CA SER A 55 -15.65 10.47 -5.36
C SER A 55 -14.69 11.57 -4.89
N ILE A 56 -13.44 11.50 -5.34
CA ILE A 56 -12.43 12.55 -5.10
C ILE A 56 -12.31 13.55 -6.24
N GLU A 57 -13.04 13.35 -7.34
CA GLU A 57 -12.99 14.23 -8.51
C GLU A 57 -13.24 15.71 -8.17
N PRO A 58 -14.21 16.08 -7.30
CA PRO A 58 -14.38 17.48 -6.90
C PRO A 58 -13.14 18.08 -6.22
N ALA A 59 -12.45 17.28 -5.39
CA ALA A 59 -11.23 17.71 -4.73
C ALA A 59 -10.09 17.91 -5.75
N MET A 60 -9.97 17.00 -6.73
CA MET A 60 -9.00 17.13 -7.81
C MET A 60 -9.22 18.44 -8.60
N GLY A 61 -10.46 18.73 -8.98
CA GLY A 61 -10.81 19.96 -9.70
C GLY A 61 -10.49 21.21 -8.88
N ALA A 62 -10.79 21.21 -7.57
CA ALA A 62 -10.46 22.32 -6.68
C ALA A 62 -8.95 22.55 -6.58
N PHE A 63 -8.14 21.51 -6.37
CA PHE A 63 -6.68 21.64 -6.31
C PHE A 63 -6.08 22.07 -7.65
N GLY A 64 -6.59 21.55 -8.77
CA GLY A 64 -6.20 21.99 -10.11
C GLY A 64 -6.40 23.49 -10.30
N GLN A 65 -7.56 24.03 -9.90
CA GLN A 65 -7.83 25.47 -9.96
C GLN A 65 -6.94 26.28 -9.01
N MET A 66 -6.79 25.82 -7.76
CA MET A 66 -5.97 26.50 -6.75
C MET A 66 -4.50 26.62 -7.16
N LEU A 67 -3.97 25.61 -7.86
CA LEU A 67 -2.55 25.51 -8.21
C LEU A 67 -2.25 25.93 -9.65
N ALA A 68 -3.26 26.19 -10.48
CA ALA A 68 -3.10 26.53 -11.90
C ALA A 68 -2.07 27.64 -12.14
N SER A 69 -2.19 28.77 -11.43
CA SER A 69 -1.23 29.88 -11.59
C SER A 69 0.17 29.55 -11.09
N ALA A 70 0.30 28.70 -10.08
CA ALA A 70 1.59 28.31 -9.50
C ALA A 70 2.31 27.28 -10.37
N PHE A 71 1.57 26.39 -11.03
CA PHE A 71 2.11 25.36 -11.92
C PHE A 71 2.42 25.92 -13.31
N GLY A 72 1.68 26.95 -13.75
CA GLY A 72 1.85 27.56 -15.06
C GLY A 72 1.55 26.54 -16.16
N ASN A 73 2.44 26.45 -17.17
CA ASN A 73 2.27 25.55 -18.31
C ASN A 73 3.03 24.23 -18.16
N ARG A 74 3.39 23.82 -16.94
CA ARG A 74 4.03 22.51 -16.73
C ARG A 74 3.00 21.41 -16.95
N GLY A 75 3.42 20.34 -17.62
CA GLY A 75 2.59 19.16 -17.81
C GLY A 75 2.39 18.40 -16.49
N GLU A 76 1.36 17.56 -16.46
CA GLU A 76 1.09 16.68 -15.31
C GLU A 76 2.24 15.69 -15.09
N ASP A 77 2.53 15.42 -13.83
CA ASP A 77 3.50 14.42 -13.39
C ASP A 77 3.02 13.72 -12.10
N THR A 78 3.94 13.12 -11.34
CA THR A 78 3.63 12.50 -10.04
C THR A 78 2.94 13.44 -9.05
N THR A 79 2.97 14.76 -9.28
CA THR A 79 2.30 15.77 -8.47
C THR A 79 0.78 15.58 -8.47
N GLU A 80 0.16 15.46 -9.63
CA GLU A 80 -1.29 15.25 -9.79
C GLU A 80 -1.73 13.89 -9.25
N GLU A 81 -0.92 12.85 -9.45
CA GLU A 81 -1.12 11.52 -8.85
C GLU A 81 -1.12 11.61 -7.32
N ASN A 82 -0.15 12.33 -6.74
CA ASN A 82 -0.05 12.52 -5.29
C ASN A 82 -1.20 13.37 -4.72
N ILE A 83 -1.76 14.33 -5.48
CA ILE A 83 -2.94 15.09 -5.06
C ILE A 83 -4.14 14.14 -4.88
N GLN A 84 -4.33 13.20 -5.81
CA GLN A 84 -5.39 12.19 -5.69
C GLN A 84 -5.23 11.35 -4.41
N ALA A 85 -4.03 10.82 -4.16
CA ALA A 85 -3.76 10.03 -2.97
C ALA A 85 -4.00 10.83 -1.68
N ARG A 86 -3.57 12.11 -1.63
CA ARG A 86 -3.81 12.99 -0.46
C ARG A 86 -5.27 13.36 -0.28
N ALA A 87 -6.03 13.54 -1.35
CA ALA A 87 -7.47 13.75 -1.26
C ALA A 87 -8.17 12.55 -0.62
N ARG A 88 -7.78 11.32 -0.99
CA ARG A 88 -8.28 10.09 -0.33
C ARG A 88 -7.91 10.05 1.16
N GLY A 89 -6.66 10.33 1.48
CA GLY A 89 -6.19 10.40 2.88
C GLY A 89 -6.99 11.42 3.70
N LEU A 90 -7.19 12.63 3.18
CA LEU A 90 -7.97 13.68 3.83
C LEU A 90 -9.44 13.27 4.05
N THR A 91 -10.08 12.65 3.05
CA THR A 91 -11.45 12.13 3.16
C THR A 91 -11.58 11.11 4.28
N LEU A 92 -10.67 10.12 4.35
CA LEU A 92 -10.70 9.10 5.41
C LEU A 92 -10.45 9.70 6.79
N MET A 93 -9.50 10.63 6.91
CA MET A 93 -9.24 11.32 8.17
C MET A 93 -10.41 12.21 8.60
N ALA A 94 -11.12 12.84 7.67
CA ALA A 94 -12.32 13.61 7.98
C ALA A 94 -13.46 12.72 8.51
N LEU A 95 -13.67 11.54 7.90
CA LEU A 95 -14.63 10.55 8.40
C LEU A 95 -14.23 10.06 9.80
N SER A 96 -12.95 9.73 10.00
CA SER A 96 -12.39 9.33 11.30
C SER A 96 -12.64 10.40 12.37
N ASN A 97 -12.32 11.66 12.09
CA ASN A 97 -12.56 12.76 13.02
C ASN A 97 -14.05 12.96 13.33
N LYS A 98 -14.94 12.74 12.35
CA LYS A 98 -16.39 12.94 12.53
C LYS A 98 -17.04 11.82 13.34
N PHE A 99 -16.64 10.58 13.10
CA PHE A 99 -17.33 9.39 13.62
C PHE A 99 -16.51 8.60 14.67
N GLY A 100 -15.27 9.01 14.94
CA GLY A 100 -14.39 8.39 15.94
C GLY A 100 -13.79 7.05 15.52
N HIS A 101 -13.89 6.67 14.24
CA HIS A 101 -13.29 5.45 13.72
C HIS A 101 -11.79 5.61 13.53
N MET A 102 -11.02 4.52 13.62
CA MET A 102 -9.59 4.53 13.29
C MET A 102 -9.40 4.19 11.81
N VAL A 103 -8.67 5.04 11.08
CA VAL A 103 -8.28 4.73 9.70
C VAL A 103 -7.24 3.62 9.70
N LEU A 104 -7.49 2.56 8.93
CA LEU A 104 -6.53 1.49 8.69
C LEU A 104 -5.83 1.74 7.36
N SER A 105 -4.54 2.08 7.39
CA SER A 105 -3.75 2.19 6.16
C SER A 105 -3.41 0.79 5.64
N THR A 106 -3.19 0.66 4.34
CA THR A 106 -3.10 -0.65 3.67
C THR A 106 -1.76 -0.93 3.02
N GLY A 107 -0.78 -0.03 3.12
CA GLY A 107 0.53 -0.21 2.50
C GLY A 107 1.31 -1.38 3.10
N ASN A 108 1.87 -2.23 2.24
CA ASN A 108 2.65 -3.41 2.66
C ASN A 108 4.14 -3.09 2.88
N LYS A 109 4.89 -4.07 3.39
CA LYS A 109 6.32 -3.91 3.69
C LYS A 109 7.13 -3.59 2.44
N SER A 110 6.81 -4.17 1.29
CA SER A 110 7.52 -3.95 0.03
C SER A 110 7.42 -2.50 -0.43
N GLU A 111 6.20 -1.97 -0.50
CA GLU A 111 5.90 -0.58 -0.87
C GLU A 111 6.56 0.42 0.09
N MET A 112 6.42 0.18 1.40
CA MET A 112 7.04 1.03 2.43
C MET A 112 8.57 0.95 2.40
N SER A 113 9.13 -0.19 2.00
CA SER A 113 10.58 -0.36 1.86
C SER A 113 11.12 0.56 0.79
N VAL A 114 10.57 0.52 -0.41
CA VAL A 114 11.08 1.32 -1.54
C VAL A 114 10.43 2.70 -1.66
N GLY A 115 9.53 3.05 -0.74
CA GLY A 115 8.83 4.34 -0.73
C GLY A 115 7.87 4.53 -1.88
N TYR A 116 7.34 3.43 -2.43
CA TYR A 116 6.26 3.42 -3.41
C TYR A 116 4.93 3.72 -2.71
N ALA A 117 4.83 4.95 -2.24
CA ALA A 117 3.79 5.43 -1.34
C ALA A 117 3.72 6.96 -1.36
N THR A 118 2.53 7.51 -1.18
CA THR A 118 2.33 8.95 -1.06
C THR A 118 2.29 9.34 0.41
N LEU A 119 3.25 10.17 0.80
CA LEU A 119 3.26 10.75 2.14
C LEU A 119 2.01 11.62 2.33
N TYR A 120 1.25 11.30 3.38
CA TYR A 120 -0.09 11.83 3.68
C TYR A 120 -1.19 11.47 2.67
N GLY A 121 -0.94 10.48 1.80
CA GLY A 121 -1.95 9.87 0.94
C GLY A 121 -2.33 8.49 1.46
N ASP A 122 -1.93 7.44 0.73
CA ASP A 122 -2.12 6.04 1.11
C ASP A 122 -1.44 5.65 2.46
N MET A 123 -0.47 6.45 2.91
CA MET A 123 0.16 6.28 4.21
C MET A 123 -0.68 6.78 5.40
N CYS A 124 -1.80 7.50 5.15
CA CYS A 124 -2.66 8.00 6.21
C CYS A 124 -3.35 6.85 6.96
N GLY A 125 -3.19 6.81 8.28
CA GLY A 125 -3.80 5.80 9.13
C GLY A 125 -3.47 6.01 10.61
N GLY A 126 -4.30 5.45 11.48
CA GLY A 126 -3.97 5.25 12.89
C GLY A 126 -3.25 3.92 13.14
N TYR A 127 -3.43 2.94 12.24
CA TYR A 127 -2.79 1.63 12.32
C TYR A 127 -2.61 1.02 10.93
N ASN A 128 -1.67 0.08 10.80
CA ASN A 128 -1.43 -0.68 9.57
C ASN A 128 -1.19 -2.16 9.91
N VAL A 129 -2.11 -3.02 9.49
CA VAL A 129 -2.03 -4.48 9.70
C VAL A 129 -1.02 -5.16 8.77
N LEU A 130 -0.71 -4.55 7.62
CA LEU A 130 0.21 -5.08 6.61
C LEU A 130 1.61 -4.44 6.67
N LYS A 131 1.88 -3.61 7.68
CA LYS A 131 3.12 -2.84 7.84
C LYS A 131 4.39 -3.67 7.65
N ASP A 132 4.35 -4.91 8.13
CA ASP A 132 5.49 -5.82 8.14
C ASP A 132 5.20 -7.12 7.37
N VAL A 133 4.37 -7.04 6.32
CA VAL A 133 4.03 -8.14 5.41
C VAL A 133 4.53 -7.81 4.01
N TYR A 134 5.39 -8.64 3.41
CA TYR A 134 5.84 -8.46 2.01
C TYR A 134 4.70 -8.71 1.02
N LYS A 135 4.74 -8.10 -0.17
CA LYS A 135 3.68 -8.19 -1.18
C LYS A 135 3.39 -9.64 -1.57
N THR A 136 4.43 -10.43 -1.83
CA THR A 136 4.31 -11.87 -2.10
C THR A 136 3.59 -12.60 -0.97
N THR A 137 3.85 -12.22 0.28
CA THR A 137 3.14 -12.75 1.45
C THR A 137 1.69 -12.26 1.53
N VAL A 138 1.38 -11.02 1.10
CA VAL A 138 -0.01 -10.53 0.98
C VAL A 138 -0.81 -11.42 0.04
N PHE A 139 -0.26 -11.78 -1.13
CA PHE A 139 -0.90 -12.71 -2.06
C PHE A 139 -1.13 -14.08 -1.43
N ALA A 140 -0.10 -14.65 -0.80
CA ALA A 140 -0.20 -15.95 -0.12
C ALA A 140 -1.23 -15.95 1.02
N LEU A 141 -1.31 -14.85 1.79
CA LEU A 141 -2.26 -14.71 2.89
C LEU A 141 -3.69 -14.53 2.40
N ALA A 142 -3.92 -13.80 1.32
CA ALA A 142 -5.26 -13.65 0.73
C ALA A 142 -5.82 -15.00 0.27
N ASP A 143 -5.00 -15.78 -0.45
CA ASP A 143 -5.35 -17.13 -0.87
C ASP A 143 -5.53 -18.08 0.32
N TRP A 144 -4.62 -18.04 1.30
CA TRP A 144 -4.75 -18.82 2.52
C TRP A 144 -6.04 -18.47 3.28
N ARG A 145 -6.38 -17.18 3.43
CA ARG A 145 -7.59 -16.72 4.12
C ARG A 145 -8.88 -17.11 3.39
N ASN A 146 -8.86 -17.27 2.08
CA ASN A 146 -10.02 -17.80 1.35
C ASN A 146 -10.29 -19.28 1.63
N ARG A 147 -9.23 -20.04 1.95
CA ARG A 147 -9.30 -21.48 2.24
C ARG A 147 -9.44 -21.80 3.72
N ASN A 148 -9.14 -20.83 4.59
CA ASN A 148 -9.07 -21.02 6.03
C ASN A 148 -9.82 -19.90 6.76
N ARG A 149 -10.47 -20.23 7.86
CA ARG A 149 -10.99 -19.24 8.82
C ARG A 149 -10.19 -19.38 10.10
N PRO A 150 -9.40 -18.35 10.51
CA PRO A 150 -8.66 -18.41 11.76
C PRO A 150 -9.58 -18.69 12.95
N GLU A 151 -9.08 -19.43 13.94
CA GLU A 151 -9.80 -19.63 15.19
C GLU A 151 -10.07 -18.28 15.87
N GLY A 152 -11.30 -18.07 16.34
CA GLY A 152 -11.72 -16.82 16.96
C GLY A 152 -12.04 -15.67 15.99
N ALA A 153 -11.87 -15.84 14.67
CA ALA A 153 -12.23 -14.82 13.70
C ALA A 153 -13.74 -14.54 13.70
N LEU A 154 -14.13 -13.27 13.78
CA LEU A 154 -15.52 -12.80 13.74
C LEU A 154 -16.07 -12.67 12.31
N GLY A 155 -15.19 -12.73 11.30
CA GLY A 155 -15.55 -12.64 9.90
C GLY A 155 -16.15 -13.93 9.33
N PRO A 156 -16.75 -13.84 8.13
CA PRO A 156 -17.39 -14.98 7.49
C PRO A 156 -16.38 -16.06 7.07
N ALA A 157 -16.86 -17.30 6.99
CA ALA A 157 -16.12 -18.42 6.42
C ALA A 157 -16.14 -18.38 4.89
N GLY A 158 -15.18 -19.05 4.26
CA GLY A 158 -15.09 -19.17 2.80
C GLY A 158 -14.33 -18.01 2.15
N ARG A 159 -14.62 -17.79 0.86
CA ARG A 159 -13.93 -16.81 0.03
C ARG A 159 -14.37 -15.39 0.38
N VAL A 160 -13.45 -14.60 0.91
CA VAL A 160 -13.67 -13.20 1.30
C VAL A 160 -12.86 -12.21 0.46
N VAL A 161 -11.78 -12.67 -0.17
CA VAL A 161 -11.02 -11.91 -1.17
C VAL A 161 -11.35 -12.50 -2.55
N PRO A 162 -12.05 -11.77 -3.44
CA PRO A 162 -12.37 -12.23 -4.79
C PRO A 162 -11.13 -12.68 -5.58
N GLN A 163 -11.28 -13.72 -6.39
CA GLN A 163 -10.16 -14.28 -7.16
C GLN A 163 -9.60 -13.27 -8.18
N ASN A 164 -10.47 -12.45 -8.77
CA ASN A 164 -10.05 -11.39 -9.70
C ASN A 164 -9.07 -10.39 -9.04
N ILE A 165 -9.23 -10.09 -7.74
CA ILE A 165 -8.30 -9.23 -6.99
C ILE A 165 -6.92 -9.89 -6.84
N ILE A 166 -6.89 -11.22 -6.72
CA ILE A 166 -5.65 -12.00 -6.59
C ILE A 166 -4.95 -12.15 -7.94
N ASP A 167 -5.71 -12.33 -9.02
CA ASP A 167 -5.14 -12.61 -10.34
C ASP A 167 -4.72 -11.34 -11.10
N LYS A 168 -5.33 -10.19 -10.79
CA LYS A 168 -5.04 -8.95 -11.52
C LYS A 168 -3.68 -8.34 -11.14
N PRO A 169 -2.99 -7.70 -12.09
CA PRO A 169 -1.77 -6.96 -11.79
C PRO A 169 -1.99 -5.83 -10.76
N PRO A 170 -1.08 -5.66 -9.79
CA PRO A 170 -1.10 -4.50 -8.88
C PRO A 170 -1.02 -3.15 -9.60
N SER A 171 -1.87 -2.21 -9.18
CA SER A 171 -1.92 -0.84 -9.68
C SER A 171 -2.53 0.11 -8.65
N ALA A 172 -2.07 1.36 -8.65
CA ALA A 172 -2.66 2.45 -7.89
C ALA A 172 -3.78 3.23 -8.64
N GLU A 173 -3.96 2.97 -9.94
CA GLU A 173 -4.94 3.63 -10.82
C GLU A 173 -4.98 5.17 -10.67
N LEU A 174 -3.80 5.81 -10.67
CA LEU A 174 -3.65 7.28 -10.56
C LEU A 174 -3.52 7.98 -11.91
N ARG A 175 -3.24 7.22 -12.98
CA ARG A 175 -3.18 7.65 -14.38
C ARG A 175 -3.61 6.47 -15.28
N PRO A 176 -3.92 6.70 -16.57
CA PRO A 176 -4.28 5.63 -17.50
C PRO A 176 -3.20 4.54 -17.61
N ASP A 177 -3.65 3.28 -17.68
CA ASP A 177 -2.82 2.08 -17.92
C ASP A 177 -1.64 1.90 -16.93
N GLN A 178 -1.73 2.50 -15.75
CA GLN A 178 -0.67 2.42 -14.73
C GLN A 178 -0.51 1.01 -14.18
N THR A 179 0.74 0.56 -14.02
CA THR A 179 1.08 -0.63 -13.24
C THR A 179 2.20 -0.34 -12.25
N ASP A 180 2.27 -1.09 -11.15
CA ASP A 180 3.37 -0.92 -10.18
C ASP A 180 4.74 -1.23 -10.82
N GLN A 181 4.76 -2.10 -11.83
CA GLN A 181 5.95 -2.48 -12.60
C GLN A 181 6.50 -1.37 -13.50
N ASP A 182 5.73 -0.28 -13.71
CA ASP A 182 6.24 0.93 -14.38
C ASP A 182 7.41 1.55 -13.59
N SER A 183 7.46 1.30 -12.27
CA SER A 183 8.45 1.88 -11.35
C SER A 183 9.25 0.82 -10.59
N LEU A 184 8.69 -0.37 -10.36
CA LEU A 184 9.28 -1.40 -9.51
C LEU A 184 9.73 -2.63 -10.34
N PRO A 185 10.74 -3.38 -9.88
CA PRO A 185 10.91 -4.76 -10.35
C PRO A 185 9.66 -5.60 -10.03
N PRO A 186 9.49 -6.76 -10.68
CA PRO A 186 8.52 -7.77 -10.24
C PRO A 186 8.63 -8.05 -8.73
N TYR A 187 7.49 -8.23 -8.07
CA TYR A 187 7.44 -8.31 -6.60
C TYR A 187 8.18 -9.52 -6.02
N ASP A 188 8.27 -10.63 -6.75
CA ASP A 188 9.09 -11.78 -6.37
C ASP A 188 10.58 -11.41 -6.28
N ALA A 189 11.10 -10.71 -7.29
CA ALA A 189 12.48 -10.22 -7.28
C ALA A 189 12.67 -9.10 -6.26
N LEU A 190 11.73 -8.17 -6.15
CA LEU A 190 11.78 -7.07 -5.21
C LEU A 190 11.81 -7.57 -3.76
N ASP A 191 10.90 -8.49 -3.41
CA ASP A 191 10.79 -9.00 -2.04
C ASP A 191 12.03 -9.81 -1.65
N ASP A 192 12.56 -10.68 -2.53
CA ASP A 192 13.80 -11.43 -2.25
C ASP A 192 15.01 -10.50 -2.04
N ILE A 193 15.15 -9.45 -2.87
CA ILE A 193 16.20 -8.44 -2.67
C ILE A 193 15.99 -7.69 -1.34
N LEU A 194 14.76 -7.31 -1.01
CA LEU A 194 14.45 -6.60 0.23
C LEU A 194 14.68 -7.47 1.46
N GLU A 195 14.36 -8.75 1.42
CA GLU A 195 14.67 -9.70 2.49
C GLU A 195 16.18 -9.79 2.69
N CYS A 196 16.96 -9.92 1.62
CA CYS A 196 18.42 -9.92 1.71
C CYS A 196 18.98 -8.62 2.30
N LEU A 197 18.48 -7.45 1.86
CA LEU A 197 18.95 -6.14 2.32
C LEU A 197 18.54 -5.83 3.76
N ILE A 198 17.33 -6.23 4.17
CA ILE A 198 16.73 -5.81 5.44
C ILE A 198 16.91 -6.87 6.52
N GLU A 199 16.59 -8.11 6.22
CA GLU A 199 16.55 -9.21 7.19
C GLU A 199 17.93 -9.84 7.38
N GLU A 200 18.65 -10.07 6.27
CA GLU A 200 19.96 -10.74 6.24
C GLU A 200 21.14 -9.76 6.27
N GLU A 201 20.91 -8.45 6.03
CA GLU A 201 21.94 -7.40 5.94
C GLU A 201 23.06 -7.69 4.93
N LEU A 202 22.72 -8.36 3.82
CA LEU A 202 23.67 -8.65 2.75
C LEU A 202 24.05 -7.39 1.96
N SER A 203 25.30 -7.36 1.50
CA SER A 203 25.82 -6.35 0.58
C SER A 203 25.25 -6.53 -0.84
N VAL A 204 25.32 -5.46 -1.65
CA VAL A 204 24.92 -5.50 -3.06
C VAL A 204 25.63 -6.62 -3.83
N ALA A 205 26.92 -6.84 -3.56
CA ALA A 205 27.72 -7.88 -4.21
C ALA A 205 27.26 -9.30 -3.83
N GLU A 206 26.93 -9.52 -2.56
CA GLU A 206 26.41 -10.82 -2.10
C GLU A 206 25.03 -11.12 -2.69
N ILE A 207 24.16 -10.11 -2.80
CA ILE A 207 22.84 -10.27 -3.42
C ILE A 207 22.95 -10.53 -4.93
N ALA A 208 23.85 -9.82 -5.62
CA ALA A 208 24.11 -10.06 -7.03
C ALA A 208 24.65 -11.48 -7.28
N ALA A 209 25.52 -11.99 -6.40
CA ALA A 209 26.03 -13.36 -6.46
C ALA A 209 24.93 -14.44 -6.28
N ARG A 210 23.76 -14.07 -5.76
CA ARG A 210 22.58 -14.96 -5.65
C ARG A 210 21.73 -15.02 -6.93
N GLY A 211 22.08 -14.25 -7.96
CA GLY A 211 21.43 -14.32 -9.28
C GLY A 211 20.64 -13.07 -9.67
N HIS A 212 20.59 -12.04 -8.82
CA HIS A 212 19.97 -10.77 -9.18
C HIS A 212 20.90 -9.89 -10.02
N GLY A 213 20.35 -9.14 -10.96
CA GLY A 213 21.12 -8.15 -11.72
C GLY A 213 21.63 -7.04 -10.80
N VAL A 214 22.93 -6.75 -10.83
CA VAL A 214 23.57 -5.75 -9.95
C VAL A 214 22.88 -4.38 -10.02
N GLU A 215 22.50 -3.92 -11.21
CA GLU A 215 21.80 -2.65 -11.40
C GLU A 215 20.42 -2.63 -10.72
N THR A 216 19.73 -3.78 -10.70
CA THR A 216 18.43 -3.90 -10.02
C THR A 216 18.61 -3.85 -8.51
N VAL A 217 19.61 -4.55 -7.97
CA VAL A 217 19.93 -4.53 -6.53
C VAL A 217 20.30 -3.12 -6.08
N GLU A 218 21.18 -2.44 -6.81
CA GLU A 218 21.58 -1.06 -6.51
C GLU A 218 20.40 -0.09 -6.56
N ARG A 219 19.49 -0.28 -7.53
CA ARG A 219 18.27 0.52 -7.65
C ARG A 219 17.36 0.33 -6.45
N VAL A 220 17.06 -0.92 -6.07
CA VAL A 220 16.22 -1.24 -4.91
C VAL A 220 16.86 -0.72 -3.62
N TRP A 221 18.16 -0.91 -3.44
CA TRP A 221 18.89 -0.39 -2.29
C TRP A 221 18.81 1.15 -2.18
N ARG A 222 18.97 1.87 -3.30
CA ARG A 222 18.82 3.32 -3.34
C ARG A 222 17.40 3.76 -2.97
N MET A 223 16.39 3.08 -3.50
CA MET A 223 14.99 3.37 -3.16
C MET A 223 14.72 3.13 -1.68
N LEU A 224 15.26 2.04 -1.13
CA LEU A 224 15.20 1.71 0.28
C LEU A 224 15.77 2.84 1.14
N ASP A 225 16.94 3.37 0.80
CA ASP A 225 17.58 4.43 1.56
C ASP A 225 16.83 5.77 1.48
N ILE A 226 16.39 6.17 0.27
CA ILE A 226 15.66 7.44 0.08
C ILE A 226 14.31 7.44 0.80
N ALA A 227 13.66 6.27 0.93
CA ALA A 227 12.34 6.16 1.53
C ALA A 227 12.31 6.27 3.07
N GLU A 228 13.47 6.44 3.73
CA GLU A 228 13.55 6.51 5.20
C GLU A 228 12.65 7.60 5.81
N TYR A 229 12.59 8.79 5.21
CA TYR A 229 11.76 9.88 5.72
C TYR A 229 10.26 9.58 5.67
N LYS A 230 9.80 8.79 4.68
CA LYS A 230 8.40 8.32 4.60
C LYS A 230 8.11 7.34 5.72
N ARG A 231 8.97 6.33 5.89
CA ARG A 231 8.81 5.28 6.92
C ARG A 231 8.75 5.82 8.34
N ARG A 232 9.48 6.90 8.64
CA ARG A 232 9.47 7.57 9.94
C ARG A 232 8.10 8.17 10.31
N GLN A 233 7.24 8.38 9.33
CA GLN A 233 5.90 8.94 9.49
C GLN A 233 4.79 7.91 9.23
N ALA A 234 5.16 6.67 8.90
CA ALA A 234 4.20 5.61 8.69
C ALA A 234 3.50 5.23 10.02
N PRO A 235 2.19 4.90 9.98
CA PRO A 235 1.45 4.50 11.16
C PRO A 235 2.07 3.29 11.86
N PRO A 236 1.78 3.09 13.16
CA PRO A 236 2.18 1.87 13.86
C PRO A 236 1.51 0.64 13.23
N GLY A 237 2.12 -0.52 13.47
CA GLY A 237 1.64 -1.81 12.99
C GLY A 237 2.30 -2.94 13.76
N VAL A 238 1.87 -4.16 13.52
CA VAL A 238 2.46 -5.36 14.14
C VAL A 238 3.78 -5.72 13.47
N LYS A 239 4.75 -6.19 14.27
CA LYS A 239 5.99 -6.82 13.77
C LYS A 239 5.72 -8.30 13.54
N LEU A 240 5.99 -8.79 12.34
CA LEU A 240 5.77 -10.19 11.93
C LEU A 240 7.07 -10.85 11.45
N THR A 241 8.02 -10.06 10.96
CA THR A 241 9.32 -10.51 10.46
C THR A 241 10.43 -10.37 11.50
N ARG A 242 11.68 -10.76 11.16
CA ARG A 242 12.82 -10.67 12.09
C ARG A 242 13.20 -9.20 12.33
N ARG A 243 13.14 -8.34 11.31
CA ARG A 243 13.50 -6.92 11.37
C ARG A 243 12.40 -6.02 10.80
N ALA A 244 11.67 -5.37 11.71
CA ALA A 244 10.70 -4.35 11.35
C ALA A 244 11.36 -2.97 11.21
N PHE A 245 10.80 -2.13 10.33
CA PHE A 245 11.19 -0.73 10.24
C PHE A 245 10.88 0.02 11.55
N GLY A 246 11.87 0.76 12.05
CA GLY A 246 11.78 1.52 13.30
C GLY A 246 12.76 1.04 14.35
N ARG A 247 12.30 0.26 15.35
CA ARG A 247 13.17 -0.12 16.47
C ARG A 247 14.32 -1.03 16.08
N ASP A 248 14.10 -1.94 15.12
CA ASP A 248 15.08 -2.95 14.72
C ASP A 248 16.00 -2.46 13.59
N ARG A 249 15.50 -1.61 12.70
CA ARG A 249 16.28 -0.96 11.63
C ARG A 249 16.29 0.56 11.79
N ARG A 250 17.41 1.10 12.28
CA ARG A 250 17.58 2.53 12.60
C ARG A 250 18.60 3.18 11.66
N TYR A 251 18.11 3.78 10.57
CA TYR A 251 18.94 4.50 9.61
C TYR A 251 18.67 6.01 9.67
N PRO A 252 19.68 6.86 9.38
CA PRO A 252 19.46 8.29 9.31
C PRO A 252 18.66 8.67 8.06
N ILE A 253 17.83 9.70 8.17
CA ILE A 253 17.15 10.29 7.00
C ILE A 253 18.18 10.91 6.05
N VAL A 254 19.10 11.71 6.61
CA VAL A 254 20.21 12.29 5.86
C VAL A 254 21.33 11.24 5.81
N ASN A 255 21.33 10.43 4.74
CA ASN A 255 22.31 9.38 4.54
C ASN A 255 23.15 9.62 3.26
N GLY A 256 24.44 9.89 3.45
CA GLY A 256 25.42 10.07 2.38
C GLY A 256 26.16 8.79 1.99
N TYR A 257 25.90 7.66 2.66
CA TYR A 257 26.54 6.39 2.31
C TYR A 257 26.11 5.95 0.91
N ARG A 258 27.07 5.47 0.11
CA ARG A 258 26.85 5.11 -1.30
C ARG A 258 27.22 3.66 -1.63
N GLY A 259 27.69 2.87 -0.65
CA GLY A 259 27.92 1.44 -0.82
C GLY A 259 28.92 1.07 -1.93
N ARG A 260 29.59 2.05 -2.53
CA ARG A 260 30.61 1.84 -3.56
C ARG A 260 31.86 1.36 -2.86
N VAL A 261 32.26 0.13 -3.18
CA VAL A 261 33.64 -0.36 -2.96
C VAL A 261 34.50 0.19 -4.09
#